data_AF-A0A934SDJ0-F1
#
_entry.id   AF-A0A934SDJ0-F1
#
_cell.length_a   1.000
_cell.length_b   1.000
_cell.length_c   1.000
_cell.angle_alpha   90.00
_cell.angle_beta   90.00
_cell.angle_gamma   90.00
#
_symmetry.space_group_name_H-M   'P 1'
#
loop_
_entity.id
_entity.type
_entity.pdbx_description
1 polymer ?
#
loop_
_entity_poly.entity_id
_entity_poly.type
_entity_poly.pdbx_seq_one_letter_code
_entity_poly.pdbx_strand_id
1 'polypeptide(L)'
;METVVQLNEEETPSTISEVLSALRKQKLEPRHEAKSWGDWIHLSGYRTVISIESNRGLSSSATIEHGENEESGEPIPAIFRAFGSLGWHGIDDEGEFPLG
;
A
#
# COMPACT_ATOMS: atom_id res chain seq x y z
N MET A 1 5.82 -1.61 13.11
CA MET A 1 6.28 -2.68 12.17
C MET A 1 6.12 -2.14 10.77
N GLU A 2 7.02 -2.48 9.86
CA GLU A 2 6.92 -2.09 8.45
C GLU A 2 6.81 -3.32 7.54
N THR A 3 6.14 -3.16 6.41
CA THR A 3 6.03 -4.19 5.38
C THR A 3 6.24 -3.54 4.03
N VAL A 4 7.14 -4.11 3.23
CA VAL A 4 7.35 -3.68 1.84
C VAL A 4 6.38 -4.47 0.96
N VAL A 5 5.76 -3.79 0.00
CA VAL A 5 4.96 -4.42 -1.05
C VAL A 5 5.49 -3.97 -2.41
N GLN A 6 5.58 -4.89 -3.36
CA GLN A 6 6.10 -4.60 -4.69
C GLN A 6 5.36 -5.38 -5.79
N LEU A 7 5.46 -4.90 -7.01
CA LEU A 7 5.16 -5.67 -8.22
C LEU A 7 6.42 -6.39 -8.70
N ASN A 8 6.25 -7.46 -9.48
CA ASN A 8 7.35 -8.04 -10.21
C ASN A 8 7.93 -7.03 -11.22
N GLU A 9 9.23 -7.08 -11.48
CA GLU A 9 9.90 -6.14 -12.39
C GLU A 9 9.35 -6.19 -13.83
N GLU A 10 8.78 -7.33 -14.23
CA GLU A 10 8.19 -7.54 -15.56
C GLU A 10 6.74 -7.05 -15.67
N GLU A 11 6.08 -6.75 -14.54
CA GLU A 11 4.69 -6.33 -14.51
C GLU A 11 4.51 -4.83 -14.79
N THR A 12 3.33 -4.48 -15.31
CA THR A 12 3.01 -3.07 -15.57
C THR A 12 2.80 -2.34 -14.23
N PRO A 13 3.54 -1.25 -13.97
CA PRO A 13 3.37 -0.46 -12.75
C PRO A 13 1.92 0.00 -12.56
N SER A 14 1.43 -0.02 -11.32
CA SER A 14 0.12 0.53 -11.01
C SER A 14 0.15 2.05 -10.98
N THR A 15 -0.91 2.69 -11.46
CA THR A 15 -1.11 4.12 -11.23
C THR A 15 -1.51 4.38 -9.77
N ILE A 16 -1.19 5.57 -9.26
CA ILE A 16 -1.66 5.99 -7.93
C ILE A 16 -3.20 5.93 -7.84
N SER A 17 -3.91 6.20 -8.95
CA SER A 17 -5.38 6.13 -8.98
C SER A 17 -5.90 4.70 -8.79
N GLU A 18 -5.22 3.69 -9.35
CA GLU A 18 -5.56 2.28 -9.15
C GLU A 18 -5.33 1.85 -7.70
N VAL A 19 -4.20 2.25 -7.11
CA VAL A 19 -3.91 1.99 -5.69
C VAL A 19 -4.98 2.60 -4.79
N LEU A 20 -5.31 3.88 -4.99
CA LEU A 20 -6.37 4.54 -4.22
C LEU A 20 -7.75 3.88 -4.44
N SER A 21 -8.04 3.43 -5.67
CA SER A 21 -9.29 2.72 -5.96
C SER A 21 -9.35 1.36 -5.27
N ALA A 22 -8.25 0.61 -5.23
CA ALA A 22 -8.18 -0.69 -4.58
C ALA A 22 -8.38 -0.57 -3.06
N LEU A 23 -7.73 0.42 -2.43
CA LEU A 23 -7.92 0.71 -1.00
C LEU A 23 -9.39 1.07 -0.68
N ARG A 24 -10.03 1.90 -1.50
CA ARG A 24 -11.47 2.23 -1.33
C ARG A 24 -12.39 1.03 -1.46
N LYS A 25 -12.09 0.05 -2.34
CA LYS A 25 -12.86 -1.20 -2.45
C LYS A 25 -12.82 -2.02 -1.17
N GLN A 26 -11.77 -1.88 -0.36
CA GLN A 26 -11.63 -2.52 0.94
C GLN A 26 -12.25 -1.70 2.09
N LYS A 27 -13.07 -0.69 1.76
CA LYS A 27 -13.75 0.23 2.70
C LYS A 27 -12.78 1.08 3.52
N LEU A 28 -11.56 1.27 3.02
CA LEU A 28 -10.63 2.25 3.57
C LEU A 28 -10.91 3.64 2.97
N GLU A 29 -10.54 4.68 3.69
CA GLU A 29 -10.66 6.07 3.25
C GLU A 29 -9.27 6.68 2.99
N PRO A 30 -8.64 6.38 1.84
CA PRO A 30 -7.29 6.85 1.54
C PRO A 30 -7.28 8.32 1.10
N ARG A 31 -6.35 9.08 1.69
CA ARG A 31 -6.01 10.45 1.29
C ARG A 31 -4.58 10.49 0.76
N HIS A 32 -4.45 10.77 -0.53
CA HIS A 32 -3.17 10.94 -1.20
C HIS A 32 -2.58 12.32 -0.90
N GLU A 33 -1.30 12.33 -0.58
CA GLU A 33 -0.47 13.51 -0.37
C GLU A 33 0.77 13.40 -1.25
N ALA A 34 0.77 14.13 -2.36
CA ALA A 34 1.89 14.10 -3.30
C ALA A 34 3.11 14.85 -2.75
N LYS A 35 4.30 14.25 -2.89
CA LYS A 35 5.58 14.91 -2.55
C LYS A 35 6.57 14.78 -3.70
N SER A 36 7.61 15.60 -3.65
CA SER A 36 8.68 15.59 -4.65
C SER A 36 9.64 14.40 -4.54
N TRP A 37 9.54 13.58 -3.49
CA TRP A 37 10.47 12.48 -3.18
C TRP A 37 9.78 11.14 -2.87
N GLY A 38 8.46 11.07 -2.95
CA GLY A 38 7.67 9.87 -2.61
C GLY A 38 6.28 10.26 -2.11
N ASP A 39 5.24 9.65 -2.64
CA ASP A 39 3.87 10.02 -2.30
C ASP A 39 3.44 9.31 -1.01
N TRP A 40 2.60 9.96 -0.22
CA TRP A 40 2.04 9.37 0.99
C TRP A 40 0.54 9.12 0.83
N ILE A 41 0.07 8.01 1.39
CA ILE A 41 -1.35 7.70 1.50
C ILE A 41 -1.67 7.49 2.98
N HIS A 42 -2.50 8.38 3.50
CA HIS A 42 -3.03 8.31 4.86
C HIS A 42 -4.39 7.63 4.85
N LEU A 43 -4.71 6.83 5.86
CA LEU A 43 -6.02 6.19 6.01
C LEU A 43 -6.79 6.88 7.15
N SER A 44 -7.99 7.38 6.86
CA SER A 44 -8.84 8.03 7.87
C SER A 44 -9.11 7.08 9.04
N GLY A 45 -8.91 7.54 10.28
CA GLY A 45 -9.13 6.75 11.49
C GLY A 45 -7.98 5.81 11.87
N TYR A 46 -6.91 5.76 11.07
CA TYR A 46 -5.76 4.90 11.29
C TYR A 46 -4.48 5.74 11.40
N ARG A 47 -3.50 5.20 12.14
CA ARG A 47 -2.12 5.71 12.19
C ARG A 47 -1.25 5.05 11.15
N THR A 48 -1.71 3.95 10.54
CA THR A 48 -1.05 3.31 9.41
C THR A 48 -0.88 4.28 8.23
N VAL A 49 0.35 4.36 7.71
CA VAL A 49 0.72 5.21 6.56
C VAL A 49 1.34 4.35 5.47
N ILE A 50 1.01 4.63 4.22
CA ILE A 50 1.61 3.97 3.06
C ILE A 50 2.48 4.98 2.32
N SER A 51 3.78 4.75 2.28
CA SER A 51 4.73 5.51 1.47
C SER A 51 4.88 4.81 0.13
N ILE A 52 4.57 5.49 -0.97
CA ILE A 52 4.58 4.90 -2.32
C ILE A 52 5.60 5.61 -3.20
N GLU A 53 6.49 4.82 -3.81
CA GLU A 53 7.47 5.35 -4.75
C GLU A 53 6.77 5.64 -6.08
N SER A 54 6.59 6.92 -6.38
CA SER A 54 5.83 7.38 -7.54
C SER A 54 6.78 8.00 -8.57
N ASN A 55 6.85 7.42 -9.75
CA ASN A 55 7.55 7.99 -10.90
C ASN A 55 6.53 8.34 -11.99
N ARG A 56 6.28 9.64 -12.18
CA ARG A 56 5.27 10.16 -13.12
C ARG A 56 3.85 9.58 -12.89
N GLY A 57 3.50 9.30 -11.63
CA GLY A 57 2.18 8.78 -11.24
C GLY A 57 2.03 7.26 -11.35
N LEU A 58 3.12 6.55 -11.65
CA LEU A 58 3.22 5.10 -11.68
C LEU A 58 4.07 4.60 -10.51
N SER A 59 3.75 3.43 -9.99
CA SER A 59 4.45 2.80 -8.88
C SER A 59 4.48 1.28 -8.99
N SER A 60 5.59 0.71 -8.54
CA SER A 60 5.80 -0.74 -8.40
C SER A 60 6.28 -1.12 -7.00
N SER A 61 6.34 -0.17 -6.06
CA SER A 61 6.91 -0.36 -4.71
C SER A 61 6.24 0.59 -3.72
N ALA A 62 5.92 0.07 -2.53
CA ALA A 62 5.43 0.86 -1.41
C ALA A 62 5.85 0.24 -0.08
N THR A 63 6.00 1.08 0.94
CA THR A 63 6.22 0.69 2.32
C THR A 63 4.98 1.01 3.15
N ILE A 64 4.47 0.02 3.86
CA ILE A 64 3.34 0.15 4.79
C ILE A 64 3.93 0.26 6.19
N GLU A 65 3.77 1.41 6.83
CA GLU A 65 4.15 1.64 8.23
C GLU A 65 2.93 1.42 9.12
N HIS A 66 2.97 0.41 9.99
CA HIS A 66 1.82 -0.02 10.77
C HIS A 66 1.62 0.89 11.98
N GLY A 67 0.39 1.38 12.16
CA GLY A 67 0.00 2.13 13.35
C GLY A 67 0.00 1.29 14.62
N GLU A 68 0.67 1.76 15.68
CA GLU A 68 0.63 1.08 16.98
C GLU A 68 -0.75 1.20 17.66
N ASN A 69 -1.23 0.09 18.23
CA ASN A 69 -2.46 -0.01 19.02
C ASN A 69 -3.78 0.30 18.26
N GLU A 70 -3.86 -0.10 16.99
CA GLU A 70 -5.11 -0.01 16.21
C GLU A 70 -6.09 -1.13 16.65
N GLU A 71 -6.83 -0.89 17.74
CA GLU A 71 -7.76 -1.87 18.36
C GLU A 71 -9.08 -2.10 17.58
N SER A 72 -9.38 -1.32 16.54
CA SER A 72 -10.63 -1.43 15.77
C SER A 72 -10.40 -1.65 14.29
N GLY A 73 -10.49 -2.92 13.88
CA GLY A 73 -10.45 -3.37 12.49
C GLY A 73 -9.07 -3.20 11.89
N GLU A 74 -8.26 -4.26 11.92
CA GLU A 74 -6.89 -4.25 11.41
C GLU A 74 -6.88 -3.74 9.95
N PRO A 75 -6.32 -2.55 9.65
CA PRO A 75 -6.27 -2.05 8.29
C PRO A 75 -5.30 -2.88 7.45
N ILE A 76 -4.33 -3.56 8.09
CA ILE A 76 -3.29 -4.33 7.43
C ILE A 76 -3.86 -5.43 6.51
N PRO A 77 -4.73 -6.37 6.97
CA PRO A 77 -5.40 -7.30 6.08
C PRO A 77 -6.16 -6.65 4.92
N ALA A 78 -6.76 -5.47 5.14
CA ALA A 78 -7.48 -4.75 4.08
C ALA A 78 -6.52 -4.11 3.07
N ILE A 79 -5.41 -3.55 3.52
CA ILE A 79 -4.35 -3.01 2.66
C ILE A 79 -3.75 -4.14 1.83
N PHE A 80 -3.43 -5.28 2.44
CA PHE A 80 -2.88 -6.44 1.72
C PHE A 80 -3.84 -6.91 0.62
N ARG A 81 -5.15 -7.04 0.91
CA ARG A 81 -6.13 -7.37 -0.14
C ARG A 81 -6.23 -6.33 -1.25
N ALA A 82 -6.02 -5.05 -0.94
CA ALA A 82 -6.01 -4.01 -1.97
C ALA A 82 -4.81 -4.18 -2.91
N PHE A 83 -3.61 -4.35 -2.36
CA PHE A 83 -2.38 -4.54 -3.14
C PHE A 83 -2.34 -5.89 -3.87
N GLY A 84 -2.76 -6.97 -3.23
CA GLY A 84 -2.90 -8.30 -3.84
C GLY A 84 -3.85 -8.30 -5.04
N SER A 85 -4.95 -7.54 -4.97
CA SER A 85 -5.87 -7.38 -6.12
C SER A 85 -5.27 -6.67 -7.33
N LEU A 86 -4.13 -5.99 -7.15
CA LEU A 86 -3.36 -5.33 -8.20
C LEU A 86 -2.16 -6.18 -8.67
N GLY A 87 -1.98 -7.40 -8.13
CA GLY A 87 -0.87 -8.30 -8.46
C GLY A 87 0.38 -8.11 -7.60
N TRP A 88 0.35 -7.26 -6.58
CA TRP A 88 1.51 -6.99 -5.75
C TRP A 88 1.74 -8.12 -4.74
N HIS A 89 2.98 -8.31 -4.33
CA HIS A 89 3.41 -9.21 -3.26
C HIS A 89 4.08 -8.46 -2.12
N GLY A 90 4.11 -9.08 -0.93
CA GLY A 90 4.83 -8.56 0.22
C GLY A 90 6.26 -9.07 0.28
N ILE A 91 7.12 -8.32 0.96
CA ILE A 91 8.50 -8.72 1.29
C ILE A 91 8.75 -8.46 2.77
N ASP A 92 9.30 -9.46 3.45
CA ASP A 92 9.82 -9.36 4.81
C ASP A 92 11.20 -10.03 4.94
N ASP A 93 11.65 -10.28 6.18
CA ASP A 93 12.94 -10.90 6.49
C ASP A 93 13.06 -12.36 5.98
N GLU A 94 11.94 -13.04 5.71
CA GLU A 94 11.89 -14.41 5.19
C GLU A 94 11.79 -14.45 3.65
N GLY A 95 11.51 -13.31 3.02
CA GLY A 95 11.45 -13.14 1.58
C GLY A 95 10.07 -12.72 1.09
N GLU A 96 9.71 -13.15 -0.13
CA GLU A 96 8.46 -12.77 -0.77
C GLU A 96 7.27 -13.60 -0.27
N PHE A 97 6.13 -12.95 -0.05
CA PHE A 97 4.88 -13.61 0.33
C PHE A 97 3.67 -13.08 -0.44
N PRO A 98 2.67 -13.93 -0.73
CA PRO A 98 1.48 -13.51 -1.45
C PRO A 98 0.61 -12.58 -0.61
N LEU A 99 0.06 -11.55 -1.24
CA LEU A 99 -1.00 -10.73 -0.68
C LEU A 99 -2.35 -11.30 -1.11
N GLY A 100 -3.29 -11.42 -0.16
CA GLY A 100 -4.58 -12.09 -0.34
C GLY A 100 -5.64 -11.32 -1.13
#